data_AF-A0A354TGV4-F1
#
_entry.id   AF-A0A354TGV4-F1
#
_cell.length_a   1.000
_cell.length_b   1.000
_cell.length_c   1.000
_cell.angle_alpha   90.00
_cell.angle_beta   90.00
_cell.angle_gamma   90.00
#
_symmetry.space_group_name_H-M   'P 1'
#
loop_
_entity.id
_entity.type
_entity.pdbx_description
1 polymer ?
#
loop_
_entity_poly.entity_id
_entity_poly.type
_entity_poly.pdbx_seq_one_letter_code
_entity_poly.pdbx_strand_id
1 'polypeptide(L)'
;MTRKSHRRRTWTSWLCACCAGLLSHLPVTAPGQTSPHLTVRLLPAGEAPAAALAEWQRMLNPDGRWSILELSAQAQEGSLALPEGRVAWAGLFPEPLAARSSGGVQVVGDLGGPAAAIREVTALQQPSAPLPAPMGLNLAAHMDWVPFGIEERVMAAEAGSNQGGWVVKAGKSPAGIYGAMPWRLPRLPGSSTWQVEITLSGAGRVEVGLSDDQGQGFAPPEVLIETALASDEQGFCHWVPARMQDAQALRLTLAATQGGDGEIQVRSVVFQPVLTPQDAPARWDGRLGVWDWTARPERWMELRPLWKKAGISVLQLALPHGEPDAACLETLRQLRTEGFEVVAVEGDPHMVLPGVQASVLERHRQLSTWHPGALDAVQYDVEPYLLPGFRLQSGRWHENWAQLFESLPAADLAPVEAVVPFWLLHQEEGKKVLEVMAGSTRRVVTMNYRSDPVEAAAWGVAWLEWSAKHQRPVSLAIECGPISDSRSFTFRKAEAGRLWICPWPGQGTAVVLFENDVRASTPGVALAQMREVVVPGSRTTLKDQPPEKISQMVELLEGTARQTRLPEALRPTLLLHEPDEAVLEHLSRRAASR
;
A
#
# COMPACT_ATOMS: atom_id res chain seq x y z
N MET A 1 29.85 40.83 -1.11
CA MET A 1 28.88 41.05 0.00
C MET A 1 27.65 41.73 -0.56
N THR A 2 26.65 40.96 -0.99
CA THR A 2 25.32 41.45 -1.38
C THR A 2 24.33 40.29 -1.25
N ARG A 3 23.43 40.40 -0.27
CA ARG A 3 22.36 39.42 0.02
C ARG A 3 21.32 39.46 -1.10
N LYS A 4 21.08 38.33 -1.78
CA LYS A 4 19.87 38.10 -2.58
C LYS A 4 18.87 37.34 -1.73
N SER A 5 17.70 37.95 -1.53
CA SER A 5 16.57 37.41 -0.78
C SER A 5 15.86 36.34 -1.61
N HIS A 6 15.69 35.15 -1.03
CA HIS A 6 14.76 34.14 -1.53
C HIS A 6 13.36 34.42 -0.98
N ARG A 7 12.47 34.86 -1.87
CA ARG A 7 11.03 34.87 -1.62
C ARG A 7 10.52 33.42 -1.69
N ARG A 8 10.31 32.80 -0.52
CA ARG A 8 9.41 31.65 -0.40
C ARG A 8 7.98 32.16 -0.54
N ARG A 9 7.28 31.78 -1.61
CA ARG A 9 5.82 31.94 -1.72
C ARG A 9 5.19 30.63 -1.24
N THR A 10 4.65 30.69 -0.03
CA THR A 10 3.68 29.73 0.49
C THR A 10 2.40 29.85 -0.34
N TRP A 11 1.94 28.75 -0.93
CA TRP A 11 0.62 28.68 -1.55
C TRP A 11 -0.39 28.36 -0.47
N THR A 12 -0.99 29.42 0.06
CA THR A 12 -2.24 29.42 0.82
C THR A 12 -3.16 30.49 0.22
N SER A 13 -4.45 30.17 0.23
CA SER A 13 -5.61 31.01 -0.09
C SER A 13 -5.98 31.18 -1.57
N TRP A 14 -7.08 30.53 -1.95
CA TRP A 14 -8.30 31.28 -2.23
C TRP A 14 -9.25 31.08 -1.03
N LEU A 15 -9.57 32.17 -0.33
CA LEU A 15 -10.46 32.21 0.82
C LEU A 15 -11.55 33.25 0.55
N CYS A 16 -12.79 32.80 0.75
CA CYS A 16 -14.02 33.51 1.12
C CYS A 16 -14.10 35.04 1.01
N ALA A 17 -15.18 35.48 0.36
CA ALA A 17 -15.98 36.59 0.85
C ALA A 17 -17.37 36.05 1.28
N CYS A 18 -17.71 36.32 2.54
CA CYS A 18 -19.05 36.36 3.15
C CYS A 18 -19.90 35.08 3.17
N CYS A 19 -19.68 34.24 4.19
CA CYS A 19 -20.73 33.70 5.05
C CYS A 19 -20.07 33.15 6.32
N ALA A 20 -20.31 33.81 7.47
CA ALA A 20 -20.17 33.16 8.77
C ALA A 20 -21.28 32.10 8.85
N GLY A 21 -21.01 30.93 8.27
CA GLY A 21 -21.89 29.77 8.33
C GLY A 21 -21.81 29.16 9.72
N LEU A 22 -22.96 28.99 10.35
CA LEU A 22 -23.14 28.34 11.64
C LEU A 22 -22.23 27.12 11.77
N LEU A 23 -21.39 27.11 12.81
CA LEU A 23 -20.98 25.85 13.44
C LEU A 23 -22.27 25.13 13.80
N SER A 24 -22.63 24.11 13.04
CA SER A 24 -23.67 23.15 13.38
C SER A 24 -23.17 22.34 14.58
N HIS A 25 -23.21 22.98 15.75
CA HIS A 25 -23.24 22.28 17.01
C HIS A 25 -24.47 21.39 16.96
N LEU A 26 -24.26 20.08 16.77
CA LEU A 26 -25.27 19.09 17.11
C LEU A 26 -25.76 19.44 18.53
N PRO A 27 -27.08 19.57 18.75
CA PRO A 27 -27.61 20.01 20.03
C PRO A 27 -27.07 19.12 21.14
N VAL A 28 -26.47 19.74 22.16
CA VAL A 28 -26.08 19.06 23.39
C VAL A 28 -27.37 18.48 23.97
N THR A 29 -27.41 17.16 24.12
CA THR A 29 -28.56 16.47 24.69
C THR A 29 -28.76 16.93 26.13
N ALA A 30 -29.96 17.38 26.47
CA ALA A 30 -30.30 17.78 27.83
C ALA A 30 -30.27 16.55 28.77
N PRO A 31 -29.95 16.71 30.07
CA PRO A 31 -29.99 15.58 31.01
C PRO A 31 -31.39 14.95 31.07
N GLY A 32 -31.47 13.64 30.82
CA GLY A 32 -32.73 12.87 30.76
C GLY A 32 -33.17 12.44 29.34
N GLN A 33 -32.36 12.69 28.31
CA GLN A 33 -32.67 12.31 26.93
C GLN A 33 -32.31 10.84 26.64
N THR A 34 -33.18 10.16 25.89
CA THR A 34 -32.97 8.79 25.40
C THR A 34 -31.64 8.66 24.67
N SER A 35 -30.94 7.54 24.87
CA SER A 35 -29.67 7.29 24.20
C SER A 35 -29.84 7.40 22.68
N PRO A 36 -28.92 8.06 21.96
CA PRO A 36 -29.08 8.24 20.53
C PRO A 36 -29.05 6.89 19.81
N HIS A 37 -29.76 6.82 18.70
CA HIS A 37 -29.76 5.66 17.80
C HIS A 37 -29.06 6.03 16.50
N LEU A 38 -28.31 5.10 15.92
CA LEU A 38 -27.92 5.17 14.52
C LEU A 38 -29.00 4.56 13.63
N THR A 39 -29.31 5.23 12.53
CA THR A 39 -30.17 4.72 11.46
C THR A 39 -29.47 4.85 10.11
N VAL A 40 -29.73 3.90 9.22
CA VAL A 40 -29.28 3.99 7.82
C VAL A 40 -30.50 4.25 6.95
N ARG A 41 -30.48 5.36 6.21
CA ARG A 41 -31.54 5.73 5.28
C ARG A 41 -31.01 5.69 3.85
N LEU A 42 -31.54 4.77 3.05
CA LEU A 42 -31.25 4.71 1.62
C LEU A 42 -32.01 5.82 0.88
N LEU A 43 -31.31 6.61 0.07
CA LEU A 43 -31.91 7.62 -0.78
C LEU A 43 -32.51 6.99 -2.05
N PRO A 44 -33.58 7.58 -2.60
CA PRO A 44 -34.06 7.26 -3.94
C PRO A 44 -32.96 7.36 -5.00
N ALA A 45 -33.10 6.61 -6.09
CA ALA A 45 -32.13 6.65 -7.17
C ALA A 45 -32.06 8.06 -7.79
N GLY A 46 -30.84 8.55 -8.02
CA GLY A 46 -30.58 9.90 -8.54
C GLY A 46 -30.56 11.01 -7.48
N GLU A 47 -30.94 10.72 -6.23
CA GLU A 47 -30.76 11.68 -5.14
C GLU A 47 -29.35 11.58 -4.54
N ALA A 48 -28.78 12.74 -4.21
CA ALA A 48 -27.50 12.87 -3.52
C ALA A 48 -27.71 13.41 -2.09
N PRO A 49 -26.85 13.03 -1.13
CA PRO A 49 -26.92 13.57 0.22
C PRO A 49 -26.71 15.09 0.20
N ALA A 50 -27.38 15.78 1.12
CA ALA A 50 -27.23 17.23 1.26
C ALA A 50 -25.76 17.60 1.53
N ALA A 51 -25.26 18.63 0.85
CA ALA A 51 -23.87 19.09 0.95
C ALA A 51 -23.46 19.55 2.38
N ALA A 52 -24.44 19.81 3.26
CA ALA A 52 -24.21 20.16 4.66
C ALA A 52 -23.97 18.96 5.60
N LEU A 53 -24.27 17.73 5.16
CA LEU A 53 -24.02 16.53 5.96
C LEU A 53 -22.52 16.30 6.14
N ALA A 54 -22.08 15.76 7.28
CA ALA A 54 -20.67 15.39 7.42
C ALA A 54 -20.32 14.26 6.45
N GLU A 55 -19.05 14.18 6.03
CA GLU A 55 -18.57 13.18 5.07
C GLU A 55 -18.89 11.75 5.54
N TRP A 56 -18.70 11.47 6.82
CA TRP A 56 -18.97 10.15 7.43
C TRP A 56 -20.45 9.74 7.40
N GLN A 57 -21.35 10.70 7.25
CA GLN A 57 -22.78 10.43 7.12
C GLN A 57 -23.17 9.97 5.72
N ARG A 58 -22.29 10.11 4.74
CA ARG A 58 -22.57 9.84 3.33
C ARG A 58 -21.92 8.53 2.94
N MET A 59 -22.69 7.60 2.41
CA MET A 59 -22.18 6.33 1.91
C MET A 59 -22.69 6.12 0.50
N LEU A 60 -21.79 5.97 -0.45
CA LEU A 60 -22.12 5.55 -1.80
C LEU A 60 -22.20 4.02 -1.80
N ASN A 61 -23.28 3.48 -2.37
CA ASN A 61 -23.44 2.04 -2.56
C ASN A 61 -22.92 1.63 -3.94
N PRO A 62 -22.51 0.36 -4.14
CA PRO A 62 -22.05 -0.15 -5.43
C PRO A 62 -23.06 -0.01 -6.58
N ASP A 63 -24.36 0.14 -6.28
CA ASP A 63 -25.40 0.37 -7.29
C ASP A 63 -25.55 1.85 -7.69
N GLY A 64 -24.72 2.74 -7.12
CA GLY A 64 -24.73 4.18 -7.39
C GLY A 64 -25.71 4.98 -6.53
N ARG A 65 -26.51 4.34 -5.66
CA ARG A 65 -27.38 5.06 -4.72
C ARG A 65 -26.62 5.49 -3.48
N TRP A 66 -27.12 6.53 -2.82
CA TRP A 66 -26.55 7.00 -1.56
C TRP A 66 -27.34 6.49 -0.35
N SER A 67 -26.64 6.07 0.68
CA SER A 67 -27.18 5.86 2.03
C SER A 67 -26.69 6.98 2.94
N ILE A 68 -27.55 7.42 3.86
CA ILE A 68 -27.21 8.38 4.91
C ILE A 68 -27.19 7.65 6.25
N LEU A 69 -26.10 7.81 6.99
CA LEU A 69 -25.99 7.40 8.38
C LEU A 69 -26.43 8.57 9.28
N GLU A 70 -27.57 8.40 9.96
CA GLU A 70 -28.21 9.45 10.74
C GLU A 70 -28.18 9.13 12.24
N LEU A 71 -28.12 10.17 13.07
CA LEU A 71 -28.33 10.08 14.50
C LEU A 71 -29.77 10.48 14.81
N SER A 72 -30.53 9.59 15.43
CA SER A 72 -31.92 9.80 15.83
C SER A 72 -32.06 9.74 17.35
N ALA A 73 -32.89 10.61 17.93
CA ALA A 73 -33.24 10.51 19.34
C ALA A 73 -34.28 9.40 19.63
N GLN A 74 -34.97 8.92 18.59
CA GLN A 74 -36.04 7.93 18.68
C GLN A 74 -35.58 6.60 18.10
N ALA A 75 -35.89 5.52 18.81
CA ALA A 75 -35.75 4.16 18.29
C ALA A 75 -36.64 3.99 17.05
N GLN A 76 -36.08 3.39 16.01
CA GLN A 76 -36.78 3.00 14.80
C GLN A 76 -36.50 1.53 14.53
N GLU A 77 -37.34 0.88 13.73
CA GLU A 77 -37.08 -0.50 13.33
C GLU A 77 -35.72 -0.59 12.61
N GLY A 78 -34.86 -1.51 13.08
CA GLY A 78 -33.52 -1.68 12.54
C GLY A 78 -32.48 -0.64 13.00
N SER A 79 -32.82 0.32 13.87
CA SER A 79 -31.86 1.27 14.43
C SER A 79 -30.93 0.63 15.47
N LEU A 80 -29.69 1.13 15.57
CA LEU A 80 -28.72 0.69 16.57
C LEU A 80 -28.67 1.66 17.74
N ALA A 81 -29.06 1.22 18.93
CA ALA A 81 -28.91 2.01 20.15
C ALA A 81 -27.42 2.24 20.48
N LEU A 82 -27.05 3.48 20.77
CA LEU A 82 -25.70 3.86 21.17
C LEU A 82 -25.60 4.00 22.69
N PRO A 83 -24.40 3.86 23.27
CA PRO A 83 -24.13 4.35 24.61
C PRO A 83 -24.44 5.85 24.76
N GLU A 84 -24.76 6.28 25.98
CA GLU A 84 -24.90 7.71 26.29
C GLU A 84 -23.56 8.43 26.08
N GLY A 85 -23.54 9.37 25.13
CA GLY A 85 -22.35 10.14 24.81
C GLY A 85 -22.55 10.99 23.56
N ARG A 86 -21.69 12.00 23.38
CA ARG A 86 -21.69 12.84 22.18
C ARG A 86 -20.84 12.19 21.11
N VAL A 87 -21.46 11.86 19.98
CA VAL A 87 -20.81 11.24 18.82
C VAL A 87 -19.97 12.29 18.08
N ALA A 88 -18.67 12.03 17.96
CA ALA A 88 -17.74 12.82 17.17
C ALA A 88 -17.66 12.32 15.72
N TRP A 89 -17.82 11.01 15.51
CA TRP A 89 -17.80 10.35 14.20
C TRP A 89 -18.47 8.97 14.29
N ALA A 90 -19.09 8.52 13.20
CA ALA A 90 -19.56 7.14 13.08
C ALA A 90 -19.33 6.61 11.65
N GLY A 91 -19.18 5.30 11.51
CA GLY A 91 -19.05 4.65 10.21
C GLY A 91 -19.42 3.18 10.26
N LEU A 92 -19.71 2.62 9.08
CA LEU A 92 -20.04 1.21 8.88
C LEU A 92 -18.90 0.48 8.17
N PHE A 93 -18.58 -0.70 8.69
CA PHE A 93 -17.51 -1.58 8.21
C PHE A 93 -18.04 -3.01 7.99
N PRO A 94 -17.28 -3.87 7.29
CA PRO A 94 -17.62 -5.28 7.17
C PRO A 94 -17.93 -5.96 8.51
N GLU A 95 -18.88 -6.87 8.50
CA GLU A 95 -19.27 -7.69 9.65
C GLU A 95 -18.10 -8.41 10.34
N PRO A 96 -17.10 -8.98 9.62
CA PRO A 96 -15.96 -9.65 10.26
C PRO A 96 -15.11 -8.73 11.14
N LEU A 97 -15.21 -7.40 11.02
CA LEU A 97 -14.40 -6.48 11.82
C LEU A 97 -14.69 -6.66 13.31
N ALA A 98 -15.95 -6.71 13.74
CA ALA A 98 -16.30 -6.86 15.15
C ALA A 98 -15.69 -8.13 15.75
N ALA A 99 -15.79 -9.26 15.05
CA ALA A 99 -15.24 -10.55 15.49
C ALA A 99 -13.70 -10.54 15.58
N ARG A 100 -13.02 -9.85 14.65
CA ARG A 100 -11.55 -9.75 14.61
C ARG A 100 -10.99 -8.70 15.57
N SER A 101 -11.83 -7.81 16.10
CA SER A 101 -11.42 -6.70 16.97
C SER A 101 -11.33 -7.07 18.45
N SER A 102 -11.32 -8.36 18.79
CA SER A 102 -11.24 -8.84 20.19
C SER A 102 -10.01 -8.31 20.92
N GLY A 103 -8.87 -8.19 20.22
CA GLY A 103 -7.64 -7.59 20.72
C GLY A 103 -7.55 -6.07 20.56
N GLY A 104 -8.54 -5.41 19.93
CA GLY A 104 -8.51 -3.98 19.59
C GLY A 104 -8.34 -3.68 18.10
N VAL A 105 -8.29 -2.39 17.76
CA VAL A 105 -8.19 -1.90 16.38
C VAL A 105 -7.12 -0.83 16.23
N GLN A 106 -6.58 -0.72 15.02
CA GLN A 106 -5.83 0.42 14.54
C GLN A 106 -6.78 1.30 13.72
N VAL A 107 -6.72 2.61 13.95
CA VAL A 107 -7.48 3.64 13.25
C VAL A 107 -6.48 4.56 12.56
N VAL A 108 -6.66 4.85 11.27
CA VAL A 108 -5.87 5.89 10.56
C VAL A 108 -6.80 7.02 10.16
N GLY A 109 -6.40 8.26 10.47
CA GLY A 109 -7.22 9.43 10.23
C GLY A 109 -6.78 10.64 11.04
N ASP A 110 -7.64 11.65 11.13
CA ASP A 110 -7.47 12.78 12.04
C ASP A 110 -8.59 12.76 13.09
N LEU A 111 -8.25 12.35 14.31
CA LEU A 111 -9.20 12.33 15.44
C LEU A 111 -9.21 13.64 16.24
N GLY A 112 -8.26 14.55 15.97
CA GLY A 112 -8.07 15.80 16.71
C GLY A 112 -8.54 17.05 15.97
N GLY A 113 -8.84 16.92 14.68
CA GLY A 113 -9.40 18.01 13.87
C GLY A 113 -10.79 18.47 14.33
N PRO A 114 -11.28 19.63 13.85
CA PRO A 114 -12.61 20.16 14.19
C PRO A 114 -13.76 19.20 13.87
N ALA A 115 -13.56 18.36 12.85
CA ALA A 115 -14.38 17.21 12.54
C ALA A 115 -13.46 16.00 12.46
N ALA A 116 -13.71 14.98 13.27
CA ALA A 116 -12.96 13.74 13.19
C ALA A 116 -13.15 13.10 11.80
N ALA A 117 -12.06 12.65 11.20
CA ALA A 117 -12.04 12.05 9.88
C ALA A 117 -11.27 10.73 9.93
N ILE A 118 -11.99 9.61 9.99
CA ILE A 118 -11.40 8.27 9.96
C ILE A 118 -11.37 7.77 8.53
N ARG A 119 -10.17 7.43 8.03
CA ARG A 119 -9.96 6.85 6.70
C ARG A 119 -9.92 5.33 6.75
N GLU A 120 -9.41 4.77 7.84
CA GLU A 120 -9.20 3.34 8.00
C GLU A 120 -9.46 2.86 9.42
N VAL A 121 -10.06 1.68 9.53
CA VAL A 121 -10.16 0.90 10.77
C VAL A 121 -9.81 -0.55 10.43
N THR A 122 -8.81 -1.08 11.13
CA THR A 122 -8.23 -2.40 10.88
C THR A 122 -8.03 -3.10 12.21
N ALA A 123 -8.36 -4.40 12.31
CA ALA A 123 -8.12 -5.16 13.54
C ALA A 123 -6.60 -5.24 13.84
N LEU A 124 -6.20 -5.17 15.11
CA LEU A 124 -4.75 -5.18 15.47
C LEU A 124 -4.06 -6.51 15.18
N GLN A 125 -4.80 -7.61 15.12
CA GLN A 125 -4.29 -8.91 14.73
C GLN A 125 -4.76 -9.21 13.31
N GLN A 126 -3.97 -8.78 12.32
CA GLN A 126 -4.10 -9.29 10.97
C GLN A 126 -2.83 -10.05 10.62
N PRO A 127 -2.94 -11.34 10.27
CA PRO A 127 -1.81 -12.02 9.66
C PRO A 127 -1.45 -11.27 8.38
N SER A 128 -0.22 -10.75 8.33
CA SER A 128 0.30 -10.17 7.10
C SER A 128 0.56 -11.31 6.13
N ALA A 129 0.04 -11.19 4.90
CA ALA A 129 0.38 -12.13 3.86
C ALA A 129 1.91 -12.09 3.63
N PRO A 130 2.57 -13.25 3.52
CA PRO A 130 4.01 -13.31 3.37
C PRO A 130 4.44 -12.65 2.06
N LEU A 131 5.37 -11.70 2.16
CA LEU A 131 5.98 -11.07 1.00
C LEU A 131 7.14 -11.94 0.49
N PRO A 132 7.39 -11.95 -0.83
CA PRO A 132 8.60 -12.56 -1.36
C PRO A 132 9.83 -11.81 -0.84
N ALA A 133 10.81 -12.54 -0.33
CA ALA A 133 12.09 -12.01 0.10
C ALA A 133 12.83 -11.42 -1.13
N PRO A 134 13.04 -10.09 -1.19
CA PRO A 134 13.78 -9.50 -2.29
C PRO A 134 15.22 -10.02 -2.30
N MET A 135 15.64 -10.50 -3.48
CA MET A 135 16.91 -11.20 -3.67
C MET A 135 18.10 -10.29 -3.39
N GLY A 136 19.02 -10.75 -2.55
CA GLY A 136 20.25 -10.03 -2.26
C GLY A 136 20.07 -8.81 -1.34
N LEU A 137 18.87 -8.56 -0.80
CA LEU A 137 18.65 -7.47 0.16
C LEU A 137 18.65 -7.97 1.60
N ASN A 138 19.16 -7.13 2.49
CA ASN A 138 19.20 -7.40 3.92
C ASN A 138 17.82 -7.19 4.55
N LEU A 139 17.26 -8.27 5.11
CA LEU A 139 15.97 -8.32 5.78
C LEU A 139 16.03 -8.14 7.29
N ALA A 140 17.21 -8.05 7.90
CA ALA A 140 17.35 -8.10 9.36
C ALA A 140 16.49 -7.04 10.09
N ALA A 141 16.34 -5.84 9.51
CA ALA A 141 15.52 -4.76 10.06
C ALA A 141 14.00 -4.96 9.84
N HIS A 142 13.60 -5.86 8.94
CA HIS A 142 12.21 -6.12 8.53
C HIS A 142 11.71 -7.50 8.98
N MET A 143 12.46 -8.21 9.84
CA MET A 143 12.02 -9.51 10.35
C MET A 143 11.08 -9.41 11.55
N ASP A 144 10.88 -8.23 12.15
CA ASP A 144 10.11 -8.05 13.39
C ASP A 144 10.49 -9.09 14.46
N TRP A 145 11.72 -9.01 14.95
CA TRP A 145 12.26 -9.98 15.91
C TRP A 145 11.43 -10.04 17.20
N VAL A 146 10.98 -11.24 17.56
CA VAL A 146 10.21 -11.52 18.77
C VAL A 146 10.97 -12.51 19.64
N PRO A 147 11.15 -12.22 20.94
CA PRO A 147 11.76 -13.15 21.88
C PRO A 147 10.82 -14.32 22.19
N PHE A 148 11.40 -15.50 22.45
CA PHE A 148 10.70 -16.66 22.95
C PHE A 148 11.51 -17.39 24.04
N GLY A 149 10.82 -18.18 24.84
CA GLY A 149 11.39 -19.00 25.91
C GLY A 149 10.55 -18.96 27.17
N ILE A 150 10.37 -20.11 27.82
CA ILE A 150 9.50 -20.26 28.99
C ILE A 150 10.05 -19.51 30.21
N GLU A 151 11.37 -19.37 30.29
CA GLU A 151 12.09 -18.74 31.40
C GLU A 151 12.23 -17.22 31.25
N GLU A 152 11.64 -16.61 30.21
CA GLU A 152 11.68 -15.15 29.93
C GLU A 152 13.11 -14.56 29.93
N ARG A 153 14.09 -15.33 29.44
CA ARG A 153 15.52 -14.98 29.51
C ARG A 153 16.03 -14.07 28.41
N VAL A 154 15.18 -13.75 27.43
CA VAL A 154 15.55 -12.97 26.25
C VAL A 154 15.02 -11.56 26.40
N MET A 155 15.92 -10.58 26.34
CA MET A 155 15.59 -9.17 26.42
C MET A 155 16.22 -8.44 25.25
N ALA A 156 15.53 -7.42 24.72
CA ALA A 156 16.18 -6.48 23.82
C ALA A 156 17.32 -5.78 24.57
N ALA A 157 18.48 -5.63 23.92
CA ALA A 157 19.57 -4.84 24.46
C ALA A 157 19.11 -3.38 24.65
N GLU A 158 19.63 -2.69 25.66
CA GLU A 158 19.21 -1.33 25.98
C GLU A 158 19.32 -0.39 24.77
N ALA A 159 18.31 0.48 24.63
CA ALA A 159 18.14 1.40 23.52
C ALA A 159 19.29 2.43 23.45
N GLY A 160 20.35 2.06 22.74
CA GLY A 160 21.54 2.89 22.47
C GLY A 160 22.36 2.40 21.28
N SER A 161 22.21 1.13 20.91
CA SER A 161 22.68 0.60 19.63
C SER A 161 21.54 0.64 18.62
N ASN A 162 21.72 1.35 17.49
CA ASN A 162 20.73 1.43 16.41
C ASN A 162 20.54 0.10 15.64
N GLN A 163 20.86 -1.04 16.26
CA GLN A 163 20.79 -2.36 15.64
C GLN A 163 20.28 -3.35 16.68
N GLY A 164 19.29 -4.16 16.31
CA GLY A 164 18.54 -5.05 17.22
C GLY A 164 19.40 -6.12 17.89
N GLY A 165 20.13 -5.73 18.93
CA GLY A 165 20.83 -6.63 19.82
C GLY A 165 19.88 -7.24 20.84
N TRP A 166 20.15 -8.49 21.20
CA TRP A 166 19.35 -9.29 22.12
C TRP A 166 20.28 -9.97 23.12
N VAL A 167 19.91 -9.91 24.39
CA VAL A 167 20.63 -10.59 25.46
C VAL A 167 19.82 -11.80 25.90
N VAL A 168 20.45 -12.96 25.94
CA VAL A 168 19.87 -14.23 26.40
C VAL A 168 20.62 -14.69 27.64
N LYS A 169 20.00 -14.61 28.82
CA LYS A 169 20.63 -15.09 30.08
C LYS A 169 20.75 -16.61 30.10
N ALA A 170 21.59 -17.23 30.93
CA ALA A 170 21.73 -18.68 31.06
C ALA A 170 20.45 -19.33 31.60
N GLY A 171 20.14 -20.54 31.13
CA GLY A 171 19.02 -21.31 31.64
C GLY A 171 18.97 -22.74 31.09
N LYS A 172 17.88 -23.44 31.41
CA LYS A 172 17.74 -24.90 31.19
C LYS A 172 16.86 -25.24 29.99
N SER A 173 15.91 -24.37 29.66
CA SER A 173 14.97 -24.55 28.54
C SER A 173 15.42 -23.79 27.29
N PRO A 174 15.05 -24.16 26.06
CA PRO A 174 15.35 -23.35 24.87
C PRO A 174 14.79 -21.92 24.97
N ALA A 175 15.58 -20.92 24.57
CA ALA A 175 15.18 -19.53 24.51
C ALA A 175 15.94 -18.83 23.37
N GLY A 176 15.32 -17.83 22.76
CA GLY A 176 15.90 -17.15 21.61
C GLY A 176 15.01 -16.07 21.02
N ILE A 177 15.24 -15.76 19.76
CA ILE A 177 14.43 -14.85 18.97
C ILE A 177 13.99 -15.51 17.66
N TYR A 178 12.88 -15.08 17.10
CA TYR A 178 12.47 -15.45 15.76
C TYR A 178 11.94 -14.23 14.99
N GLY A 179 12.01 -14.26 13.67
CA GLY A 179 11.39 -13.25 12.82
C GLY A 179 9.87 -13.42 12.76
N ALA A 180 9.10 -12.49 13.34
CA ALA A 180 7.65 -12.58 13.36
C ALA A 180 7.03 -12.26 12.00
N MET A 181 7.65 -11.38 11.20
CA MET A 181 7.19 -11.09 9.84
C MET A 181 7.51 -12.27 8.93
N PRO A 182 6.49 -12.97 8.38
CA PRO A 182 6.72 -14.11 7.52
C PRO A 182 7.19 -13.64 6.13
N TRP A 183 8.26 -14.27 5.62
CA TRP A 183 8.76 -14.07 4.27
C TRP A 183 8.58 -15.35 3.47
N ARG A 184 8.51 -15.30 2.15
CA ARG A 184 8.60 -16.50 1.30
C ARG A 184 9.69 -16.34 0.27
N LEU A 185 10.16 -17.43 -0.31
CA LEU A 185 11.08 -17.32 -1.44
C LEU A 185 10.33 -16.88 -2.71
N PRO A 186 10.97 -16.03 -3.53
CA PRO A 186 10.46 -15.71 -4.86
C PRO A 186 10.29 -16.95 -5.76
N ARG A 187 9.20 -16.97 -6.52
CA ARG A 187 8.91 -18.00 -7.53
C ARG A 187 9.56 -17.62 -8.85
N LEU A 188 10.81 -18.03 -9.02
CA LEU A 188 11.58 -17.76 -10.24
C LEU A 188 11.27 -18.80 -11.32
N PRO A 189 11.37 -18.44 -12.62
CA PRO A 189 11.35 -19.42 -13.70
C PRO A 189 12.49 -20.44 -13.53
N GLY A 190 12.18 -21.73 -13.70
CA GLY A 190 13.16 -22.84 -13.57
C GLY A 190 13.42 -23.31 -12.13
N SER A 191 14.18 -24.41 -11.99
CA SER A 191 14.55 -24.98 -10.69
C SER A 191 15.66 -24.16 -10.04
N SER A 192 15.29 -23.11 -9.32
CA SER A 192 16.25 -22.27 -8.60
C SER A 192 16.46 -22.82 -7.20
N THR A 193 17.71 -23.08 -6.83
CA THR A 193 18.07 -23.39 -5.45
C THR A 193 18.40 -22.11 -4.71
N TRP A 194 18.06 -22.05 -3.43
CA TRP A 194 18.21 -20.84 -2.62
C TRP A 194 19.24 -21.03 -1.52
N GLN A 195 19.96 -19.95 -1.23
CA GLN A 195 20.80 -19.81 -0.05
C GLN A 195 20.27 -18.69 0.83
N VAL A 196 20.54 -18.84 2.13
CA VAL A 196 20.40 -17.78 3.12
C VAL A 196 21.78 -17.42 3.65
N GLU A 197 22.13 -16.15 3.53
CA GLU A 197 23.33 -15.55 4.12
C GLU A 197 22.95 -14.79 5.38
N ILE A 198 23.66 -15.07 6.46
CA ILE A 198 23.34 -14.55 7.78
C ILE A 198 24.62 -14.00 8.39
N THR A 199 24.59 -12.74 8.81
CA THR A 199 25.70 -12.12 9.54
C THR A 199 25.28 -11.88 10.99
N LEU A 200 26.02 -12.48 11.92
CA LEU A 200 25.77 -12.39 13.37
C LEU A 200 26.99 -11.81 14.08
N SER A 201 26.78 -11.24 15.26
CA SER A 201 27.84 -10.91 16.22
C SER A 201 27.31 -11.07 17.65
N GLY A 202 28.20 -11.16 18.64
CA GLY A 202 27.85 -11.22 20.05
C GLY A 202 28.70 -12.24 20.83
N ALA A 203 28.07 -13.00 21.73
CA ALA A 203 28.76 -13.96 22.59
C ALA A 203 27.88 -15.17 22.89
N GLY A 204 28.49 -16.31 23.21
CA GLY A 204 27.78 -17.55 23.54
C GLY A 204 27.59 -18.45 22.31
N ARG A 205 26.79 -19.52 22.46
CA ARG A 205 26.52 -20.49 21.39
C ARG A 205 25.07 -20.39 20.94
N VAL A 206 24.87 -20.35 19.63
CA VAL A 206 23.55 -20.17 19.00
C VAL A 206 23.31 -21.25 17.95
N GLU A 207 22.08 -21.77 17.93
CA GLU A 207 21.50 -22.51 16.81
C GLU A 207 20.73 -21.55 15.93
N VAL A 208 21.04 -21.56 14.64
CA VAL A 208 20.29 -20.82 13.63
C VAL A 208 19.47 -21.84 12.85
N GLY A 209 18.16 -21.65 12.81
CA GLY A 209 17.25 -22.56 12.14
C GLY A 209 16.21 -21.84 11.29
N LEU A 210 15.65 -22.58 10.34
CA LEU A 210 14.57 -22.11 9.47
C LEU A 210 13.33 -22.95 9.72
N SER A 211 12.18 -22.30 9.87
CA SER A 211 10.88 -22.95 9.93
C SER A 211 10.06 -22.56 8.72
N ASP A 212 9.24 -23.48 8.22
CA ASP A 212 8.23 -23.21 7.21
C ASP A 212 6.81 -23.27 7.79
N ASP A 213 5.90 -22.55 7.15
CA ASP A 213 4.45 -22.70 7.32
C ASP A 213 3.83 -23.13 5.98
N GLN A 214 3.11 -24.24 6.03
CA GLN A 214 2.36 -24.83 4.91
C GLN A 214 0.83 -24.65 5.10
N GLY A 215 0.42 -23.70 5.95
CA GLY A 215 -0.97 -23.40 6.28
C GLY A 215 -1.49 -24.04 7.58
N GLN A 216 -0.60 -24.59 8.41
CA GLN A 216 -0.92 -25.25 9.69
C GLN A 216 -0.20 -24.61 10.88
N GLY A 217 0.48 -23.47 10.64
CA GLY A 217 1.40 -22.87 11.57
C GLY A 217 2.84 -23.37 11.36
N PHE A 218 3.78 -22.70 12.03
CA PHE A 218 5.20 -22.98 11.86
C PHE A 218 5.61 -24.30 12.52
N ALA A 219 6.28 -25.16 11.74
CA ALA A 219 6.94 -26.34 12.26
C ALA A 219 8.16 -25.97 13.14
N PRO A 220 8.65 -26.89 13.99
CA PRO A 220 9.93 -26.72 14.65
C PRO A 220 11.05 -26.38 13.65
N PRO A 221 11.97 -25.46 13.99
CA PRO A 221 12.99 -25.03 13.06
C PRO A 221 13.93 -26.18 12.71
N GLU A 222 14.24 -26.32 11.42
CA GLU A 222 15.35 -27.13 10.96
C GLU A 222 16.65 -26.37 11.18
N VAL A 223 17.55 -26.92 12.00
CA VAL A 223 18.83 -26.29 12.33
C VAL A 223 19.71 -26.26 11.08
N LEU A 224 20.10 -25.06 10.66
CA LEU A 224 21.03 -24.82 9.56
C LEU A 224 22.48 -24.85 10.05
N ILE A 225 22.73 -24.28 11.23
CA ILE A 225 24.06 -24.21 11.85
C ILE A 225 23.95 -24.07 13.36
N GLU A 226 24.89 -24.69 14.06
CA GLU A 226 25.21 -24.40 15.46
C GLU A 226 26.62 -23.77 15.50
N THR A 227 26.75 -22.60 16.12
CA THR A 227 28.01 -21.85 16.11
C THR A 227 28.24 -21.09 17.42
N ALA A 228 29.50 -20.81 17.72
CA ALA A 228 29.89 -19.90 18.79
C ALA A 228 30.04 -18.48 18.23
N LEU A 229 29.34 -17.52 18.83
CA LEU A 229 29.40 -16.12 18.47
C LEU A 229 30.67 -15.45 19.02
N ALA A 230 31.25 -14.59 18.21
CA ALA A 230 32.33 -13.68 18.58
C ALA A 230 31.83 -12.22 18.55
N SER A 231 32.58 -11.32 19.21
CA SER A 231 32.25 -9.89 19.22
C SER A 231 32.25 -9.27 17.82
N ASP A 232 33.10 -9.81 16.94
CA ASP A 232 33.21 -9.39 15.55
C ASP A 232 32.13 -10.06 14.69
N GLU A 233 31.84 -9.46 13.53
CA GLU A 233 30.84 -9.98 12.60
C GLU A 233 31.28 -11.29 11.96
N GLN A 234 30.39 -12.29 12.01
CA GLN A 234 30.58 -13.62 11.43
C GLN A 234 29.49 -13.87 10.39
N GLY A 235 29.90 -14.11 9.15
CA GLY A 235 29.02 -14.47 8.04
C GLY A 235 28.88 -15.98 7.89
N PHE A 236 27.65 -16.43 7.68
CA PHE A 236 27.29 -17.82 7.41
C PHE A 236 26.48 -17.89 6.13
N CYS A 237 26.70 -18.92 5.31
CA CYS A 237 25.95 -19.14 4.08
C CYS A 237 25.47 -20.59 4.03
N HIS A 238 24.16 -20.78 3.99
CA HIS A 238 23.53 -22.10 4.04
C HIS A 238 22.49 -22.27 2.94
N TRP A 239 22.37 -23.48 2.42
CA TRP A 239 21.30 -23.85 1.52
C TRP A 239 19.96 -23.85 2.24
N VAL A 240 18.93 -23.29 1.60
CA VAL A 240 17.55 -23.45 2.06
C VAL A 240 17.11 -24.89 1.77
N PRO A 241 16.66 -25.66 2.78
CA PRO A 241 16.23 -27.05 2.59
C PRO A 241 15.21 -27.18 1.46
N ALA A 242 15.34 -28.21 0.62
CA ALA A 242 14.50 -28.37 -0.58
C ALA A 242 12.99 -28.32 -0.26
N ARG A 243 12.56 -28.91 0.87
CA ARG A 243 11.16 -28.89 1.32
C ARG A 243 10.62 -27.50 1.65
N MET A 244 11.50 -26.54 1.94
CA MET A 244 11.17 -25.16 2.33
C MET A 244 11.23 -24.18 1.15
N GLN A 245 11.71 -24.61 -0.03
CA GLN A 245 11.86 -23.71 -1.18
C GLN A 245 10.50 -23.24 -1.74
N ASP A 246 9.47 -24.07 -1.60
CA ASP A 246 8.09 -23.78 -2.01
C ASP A 246 7.16 -23.41 -0.84
N ALA A 247 7.73 -23.15 0.35
CA ALA A 247 6.94 -22.82 1.53
C ALA A 247 6.09 -21.55 1.33
N GLN A 248 4.89 -21.54 1.92
CA GLN A 248 4.02 -20.36 1.89
C GLN A 248 4.63 -19.22 2.71
N ALA A 249 5.29 -19.57 3.81
CA ALA A 249 6.07 -18.65 4.62
C ALA A 249 7.27 -19.36 5.25
N LEU A 250 8.29 -18.58 5.56
CA LEU A 250 9.54 -18.92 6.20
C LEU A 250 9.76 -18.01 7.39
N ARG A 251 10.42 -18.55 8.41
CA ARG A 251 10.81 -17.86 9.62
C ARG A 251 12.20 -18.26 10.03
N LEU A 252 13.07 -17.27 10.23
CA LEU A 252 14.38 -17.49 10.83
C LEU A 252 14.24 -17.52 12.35
N THR A 253 14.89 -18.49 12.99
CA THR A 253 14.95 -18.66 14.44
C THR A 253 16.40 -18.70 14.87
N LEU A 254 16.72 -17.97 15.94
CA LEU A 254 18.03 -17.99 16.60
C LEU A 254 17.80 -18.41 18.05
N ALA A 255 18.26 -19.60 18.43
CA ALA A 255 18.09 -20.16 19.77
C ALA A 255 19.45 -20.26 20.49
N ALA A 256 19.56 -19.77 21.71
CA ALA A 256 20.75 -19.99 22.51
C ALA A 256 20.81 -21.46 22.96
N THR A 257 21.96 -22.11 22.77
CA THR A 257 22.17 -23.47 23.26
C THR A 257 22.28 -23.49 24.79
N GLN A 258 21.97 -24.62 25.43
CA GLN A 258 21.85 -24.71 26.89
C GLN A 258 23.14 -24.33 27.65
N GLY A 259 22.98 -23.67 28.80
CA GLY A 259 24.01 -23.61 29.84
C GLY A 259 24.90 -22.36 29.93
N GLY A 260 24.70 -21.32 29.10
CA GLY A 260 25.47 -20.08 29.18
C GLY A 260 24.66 -18.82 28.87
N ASP A 261 25.12 -17.67 29.39
CA ASP A 261 24.68 -16.36 28.92
C ASP A 261 25.14 -16.18 27.46
N GLY A 262 24.35 -15.46 26.67
CA GLY A 262 24.66 -15.14 25.30
C GLY A 262 24.17 -13.75 24.90
N GLU A 263 24.85 -13.16 23.95
CA GLU A 263 24.44 -11.93 23.28
C GLU A 263 24.34 -12.24 21.79
N ILE A 264 23.23 -11.84 21.17
CA ILE A 264 22.95 -12.10 19.76
C ILE A 264 22.62 -10.77 19.11
N GLN A 265 23.40 -10.38 18.11
CA GLN A 265 23.11 -9.25 17.25
C GLN A 265 22.97 -9.74 15.81
N VAL A 266 21.79 -9.53 15.22
CA VAL A 266 21.52 -9.90 13.83
C VAL A 266 21.85 -8.70 12.93
N ARG A 267 22.96 -8.80 12.18
CA ARG A 267 23.44 -7.73 11.29
C ARG A 267 22.82 -7.83 9.91
N SER A 268 22.78 -9.03 9.36
CA SER A 268 22.15 -9.26 8.06
C SER A 268 21.45 -10.60 7.96
N VAL A 269 20.35 -10.61 7.19
CA VAL A 269 19.73 -11.83 6.67
C VAL A 269 19.39 -11.58 5.21
N VAL A 270 19.99 -12.35 4.31
CA VAL A 270 19.85 -12.17 2.86
C VAL A 270 19.46 -13.51 2.24
N PHE A 271 18.37 -13.52 1.48
CA PHE A 271 18.06 -14.67 0.63
C PHE A 271 18.55 -14.41 -0.79
N GLN A 272 19.23 -15.38 -1.37
CA GLN A 272 19.75 -15.29 -2.72
C GLN A 272 19.56 -16.59 -3.50
N PRO A 273 19.16 -16.51 -4.78
CA PRO A 273 19.15 -17.69 -5.63
C PRO A 273 20.59 -18.02 -6.03
N VAL A 274 20.92 -19.31 -6.07
CA VAL A 274 22.19 -19.76 -6.65
C VAL A 274 22.00 -19.88 -8.15
N LEU A 275 22.55 -18.90 -8.87
CA LEU A 275 22.51 -18.82 -10.31
C LEU A 275 23.74 -19.49 -10.91
N THR A 276 23.58 -20.26 -11.98
CA THR A 276 24.73 -20.71 -12.77
C THR A 276 25.23 -19.54 -13.64
N PRO A 277 26.48 -19.57 -14.15
CA PRO A 277 26.96 -18.53 -15.07
C PRO A 277 26.11 -18.38 -16.34
N GLN A 278 25.42 -19.44 -16.76
CA GLN A 278 24.48 -19.41 -17.88
C GLN A 278 23.16 -18.69 -17.51
N ASP A 279 22.85 -18.61 -16.22
CA ASP A 279 21.70 -17.90 -15.66
C ASP A 279 22.01 -16.45 -15.27
N ALA A 280 23.20 -15.93 -15.63
CA ALA A 280 23.57 -14.57 -15.31
C ALA A 280 22.52 -13.60 -15.90
N PRO A 281 21.97 -12.68 -15.09
CA PRO A 281 20.93 -11.79 -15.57
C PRO A 281 21.45 -10.95 -16.74
N ALA A 282 20.69 -10.94 -17.83
CA ALA A 282 20.98 -10.08 -18.98
C ALA A 282 21.04 -8.60 -18.53
N ARG A 283 21.79 -7.78 -19.29
CA ARG A 283 21.79 -6.33 -19.09
C ARG A 283 20.35 -5.83 -19.12
N TRP A 284 20.00 -4.98 -18.18
CA TRP A 284 18.69 -4.34 -18.18
C TRP A 284 18.59 -3.38 -19.36
N ASP A 285 17.61 -3.63 -20.21
CA ASP A 285 17.15 -2.76 -21.30
C ASP A 285 15.72 -2.27 -21.08
N GLY A 286 15.16 -2.53 -19.89
CA GLY A 286 13.79 -2.17 -19.59
C GLY A 286 13.62 -0.66 -19.49
N ARG A 287 12.36 -0.24 -19.53
CA ARG A 287 11.99 1.12 -19.89
C ARG A 287 11.76 2.00 -18.67
N LEU A 288 12.25 3.22 -18.75
CA LEU A 288 11.89 4.28 -17.81
C LEU A 288 10.77 5.13 -18.41
N GLY A 289 9.79 5.48 -17.60
CA GLY A 289 8.68 6.33 -17.97
C GLY A 289 8.36 7.39 -16.92
N VAL A 290 7.51 8.33 -17.31
CA VAL A 290 6.95 9.35 -16.42
C VAL A 290 5.44 9.22 -16.42
N TRP A 291 4.84 9.38 -15.23
CA TRP A 291 3.42 9.54 -15.04
C TRP A 291 3.14 10.96 -14.52
N ASP A 292 2.52 11.78 -15.36
CA ASP A 292 2.37 13.23 -15.18
C ASP A 292 0.88 13.64 -15.23
N TRP A 293 0.39 14.18 -14.11
CA TRP A 293 -1.00 14.63 -13.94
C TRP A 293 -1.23 16.12 -14.23
N THR A 294 -0.22 16.83 -14.73
CA THR A 294 -0.33 18.29 -14.93
C THR A 294 -1.41 18.68 -15.93
N ALA A 295 -1.76 17.80 -16.87
CA ALA A 295 -2.76 18.05 -17.91
C ALA A 295 -2.48 19.32 -18.75
N ARG A 296 -1.19 19.58 -19.04
CA ARG A 296 -0.72 20.82 -19.68
C ARG A 296 0.23 20.54 -20.85
N PRO A 297 -0.28 20.52 -22.10
CA PRO A 297 0.52 20.24 -23.29
C PRO A 297 1.78 21.11 -23.45
N GLU A 298 1.69 22.40 -23.12
CA GLU A 298 2.83 23.31 -23.15
C GLU A 298 3.94 22.89 -22.19
N ARG A 299 3.57 22.40 -21.01
CA ARG A 299 4.53 21.93 -20.00
C ARG A 299 5.22 20.65 -20.44
N TRP A 300 4.50 19.74 -21.10
CA TRP A 300 5.11 18.53 -21.65
C TRP A 300 6.17 18.86 -22.69
N MET A 301 5.93 19.86 -23.52
CA MET A 301 6.90 20.31 -24.52
C MET A 301 8.13 20.98 -23.90
N GLU A 302 7.97 21.68 -22.78
CA GLU A 302 9.08 22.20 -21.98
C GLU A 302 9.94 21.08 -21.38
N LEU A 303 9.31 20.03 -20.85
CA LEU A 303 9.98 18.91 -20.18
C LEU A 303 10.57 17.87 -21.15
N ARG A 304 10.00 17.74 -22.35
CA ARG A 304 10.44 16.85 -23.43
C ARG A 304 11.96 16.72 -23.60
N PRO A 305 12.76 17.81 -23.72
CA PRO A 305 14.21 17.67 -23.84
C PRO A 305 14.88 17.04 -22.61
N LEU A 306 14.36 17.28 -21.40
CA LEU A 306 14.86 16.64 -20.18
C LEU A 306 14.48 15.16 -20.13
N TRP A 307 13.23 14.82 -20.49
CA TRP A 307 12.78 13.42 -20.59
C TRP A 307 13.69 12.61 -21.53
N LYS A 308 13.97 13.13 -22.73
CA LYS A 308 14.89 12.45 -23.68
C LYS A 308 16.27 12.22 -23.09
N LYS A 309 16.86 13.25 -22.47
CA LYS A 309 18.21 13.15 -21.88
C LYS A 309 18.26 12.19 -20.70
N ALA A 310 17.17 12.09 -19.94
CA ALA A 310 17.02 11.16 -18.82
C ALA A 310 16.75 9.71 -19.25
N GLY A 311 16.61 9.43 -20.55
CA GLY A 311 16.30 8.10 -21.07
C GLY A 311 14.84 7.69 -20.87
N ILE A 312 13.93 8.65 -20.63
CA ILE A 312 12.49 8.40 -20.58
C ILE A 312 12.01 7.98 -21.97
N SER A 313 11.21 6.92 -22.04
CA SER A 313 10.67 6.36 -23.29
C SER A 313 9.15 6.10 -23.23
N VAL A 314 8.52 6.28 -22.07
CA VAL A 314 7.08 6.14 -21.85
C VAL A 314 6.57 7.40 -21.16
N LEU A 315 5.51 8.01 -21.69
CA LEU A 315 4.84 9.17 -21.13
C LEU A 315 3.38 8.81 -20.87
N GLN A 316 2.99 8.71 -19.61
CA GLN A 316 1.61 8.57 -19.17
C GLN A 316 1.10 9.94 -18.74
N LEU A 317 0.27 10.57 -19.58
CA LEU A 317 -0.10 11.97 -19.48
C LEU A 317 -1.60 12.12 -19.23
N ALA A 318 -1.98 12.77 -18.13
CA ALA A 318 -3.37 13.17 -17.92
C ALA A 318 -3.79 14.18 -19.00
N LEU A 319 -5.01 14.08 -19.51
CA LEU A 319 -5.50 15.02 -20.52
C LEU A 319 -6.20 16.22 -19.88
N PRO A 320 -6.19 17.40 -20.53
CA PRO A 320 -7.02 18.53 -20.12
C PRO A 320 -8.49 18.12 -19.98
N HIS A 321 -9.17 18.68 -18.97
CA HIS A 321 -10.59 18.42 -18.75
C HIS A 321 -11.44 18.93 -19.93
N GLY A 322 -12.41 18.13 -20.37
CA GLY A 322 -13.28 18.45 -21.51
C GLY A 322 -12.82 17.80 -22.81
N GLU A 323 -13.28 18.35 -23.95
CA GLU A 323 -12.80 17.93 -25.28
C GLU A 323 -11.40 18.52 -25.51
N PRO A 324 -10.35 17.69 -25.63
CA PRO A 324 -9.01 18.24 -25.83
C PRO A 324 -8.93 18.89 -27.20
N ASP A 325 -8.39 20.09 -27.24
CA ASP A 325 -8.30 20.87 -28.47
C ASP A 325 -7.30 20.27 -29.46
N ALA A 326 -7.32 20.79 -30.70
CA ALA A 326 -6.42 20.35 -31.76
C ALA A 326 -4.93 20.54 -31.40
N ALA A 327 -4.60 21.49 -30.50
CA ALA A 327 -3.23 21.76 -30.09
C ALA A 327 -2.70 20.68 -29.13
N CYS A 328 -3.54 20.18 -28.22
CA CYS A 328 -3.24 19.03 -27.38
C CYS A 328 -2.94 17.79 -28.25
N LEU A 329 -3.81 17.50 -29.23
CA LEU A 329 -3.62 16.35 -30.12
C LEU A 329 -2.32 16.45 -30.93
N GLU A 330 -1.99 17.63 -31.45
CA GLU A 330 -0.74 17.85 -32.19
C GLU A 330 0.50 17.68 -31.29
N THR A 331 0.42 18.14 -30.04
CA THR A 331 1.48 17.92 -29.04
C THR A 331 1.74 16.43 -28.81
N LEU A 332 0.69 15.63 -28.65
CA LEU A 332 0.81 14.17 -28.46
C LEU A 332 1.43 13.50 -29.70
N ARG A 333 1.02 13.88 -30.91
CA ARG A 333 1.63 13.40 -32.17
C ARG A 333 3.11 13.74 -32.27
N GLN A 334 3.49 14.95 -31.86
CA GLN A 334 4.88 15.37 -31.86
C GLN A 334 5.72 14.54 -30.90
N LEU A 335 5.25 14.33 -29.66
CA LEU A 335 5.93 13.47 -28.68
C LEU A 335 6.10 12.04 -29.21
N ARG A 336 5.06 11.47 -29.84
CA ARG A 336 5.12 10.14 -30.45
C ARG A 336 6.13 10.05 -31.60
N THR A 337 6.11 11.02 -32.52
CA THR A 337 7.07 11.11 -33.65
C THR A 337 8.51 11.20 -33.16
N GLU A 338 8.69 11.71 -31.95
CA GLU A 338 9.96 11.84 -31.27
C GLU A 338 10.44 10.59 -30.53
N GLY A 339 9.69 9.48 -30.62
CA GLY A 339 10.07 8.17 -30.11
C GLY A 339 9.55 7.84 -28.73
N PHE A 340 8.68 8.69 -28.14
CA PHE A 340 8.00 8.35 -26.91
C PHE A 340 6.81 7.43 -27.19
N GLU A 341 6.60 6.44 -26.33
CA GLU A 341 5.27 5.84 -26.17
C GLU A 341 4.40 6.80 -25.37
N VAL A 342 3.23 7.13 -25.90
CA VAL A 342 2.31 8.10 -25.30
C VAL A 342 1.02 7.42 -24.88
N VAL A 343 0.72 7.47 -23.59
CA VAL A 343 -0.47 6.88 -22.98
C VAL A 343 -1.31 7.99 -22.37
N ALA A 344 -2.57 8.10 -22.77
CA ALA A 344 -3.50 9.02 -22.14
C ALA A 344 -3.93 8.47 -20.77
N VAL A 345 -3.95 9.29 -19.73
CA VAL A 345 -4.41 8.90 -18.39
C VAL A 345 -5.79 9.51 -18.15
N GLU A 346 -6.74 8.65 -17.79
CA GLU A 346 -8.08 8.98 -17.32
C GLU A 346 -8.24 8.39 -15.91
N GLY A 347 -8.96 9.08 -15.01
CA GLY A 347 -9.14 8.59 -13.65
C GLY A 347 -10.24 9.29 -12.87
N ASP A 348 -11.16 8.51 -12.31
CA ASP A 348 -12.19 8.92 -11.35
C ASP A 348 -12.71 7.66 -10.64
N PRO A 349 -12.72 7.61 -9.29
CA PRO A 349 -13.30 6.52 -8.51
C PRO A 349 -14.70 6.10 -8.91
N HIS A 350 -15.52 7.04 -9.37
CA HIS A 350 -16.91 6.78 -9.77
C HIS A 350 -17.02 6.02 -11.10
N MET A 351 -15.96 5.86 -11.88
CA MET A 351 -16.00 5.13 -13.16
C MET A 351 -16.44 3.66 -13.00
N VAL A 352 -16.25 3.05 -11.83
CA VAL A 352 -16.74 1.68 -11.57
C VAL A 352 -18.26 1.61 -11.46
N LEU A 353 -18.96 2.72 -11.22
CA LEU A 353 -20.40 2.71 -11.00
C LEU A 353 -21.14 2.27 -12.27
N PRO A 354 -22.13 1.35 -12.17
CA PRO A 354 -22.88 0.88 -13.33
C PRO A 354 -23.52 2.00 -14.17
N GLY A 355 -24.02 3.05 -13.51
CA GLY A 355 -24.61 4.21 -14.18
C GLY A 355 -23.60 5.12 -14.89
N VAL A 356 -22.30 4.97 -14.64
CA VAL A 356 -21.21 5.78 -15.21
C VAL A 356 -20.47 5.02 -16.32
N GLN A 357 -20.42 3.68 -16.27
CA GLN A 357 -19.64 2.87 -17.24
C GLN A 357 -19.94 3.19 -18.72
N ALA A 358 -21.18 3.50 -19.07
CA ALA A 358 -21.55 3.85 -20.44
C ALA A 358 -20.82 5.12 -20.95
N SER A 359 -20.66 6.16 -20.11
CA SER A 359 -19.93 7.37 -20.49
C SER A 359 -18.43 7.13 -20.54
N VAL A 360 -17.89 6.25 -19.69
CA VAL A 360 -16.49 5.82 -19.72
C VAL A 360 -16.17 5.10 -21.03
N LEU A 361 -17.04 4.19 -21.47
CA LEU A 361 -16.90 3.51 -22.76
C LEU A 361 -16.97 4.48 -23.94
N GLU A 362 -17.88 5.45 -23.89
CA GLU A 362 -17.96 6.46 -24.94
C GLU A 362 -16.70 7.33 -24.99
N ARG A 363 -16.20 7.75 -23.83
CA ARG A 363 -14.92 8.45 -23.72
C ARG A 363 -13.76 7.60 -24.25
N HIS A 364 -13.73 6.30 -23.96
CA HIS A 364 -12.73 5.37 -24.48
C HIS A 364 -12.73 5.32 -26.02
N ARG A 365 -13.93 5.25 -26.64
CA ARG A 365 -14.07 5.27 -28.11
C ARG A 365 -13.56 6.58 -28.70
N GLN A 366 -13.87 7.71 -28.07
CA GLN A 366 -13.39 9.02 -28.51
C GLN A 366 -11.85 9.09 -28.50
N LEU A 367 -11.21 8.68 -27.39
CA LEU A 367 -9.75 8.64 -27.30
C LEU A 367 -9.13 7.64 -28.28
N SER A 368 -9.82 6.54 -28.56
CA SER A 368 -9.37 5.54 -29.53
C SER A 368 -9.28 6.10 -30.96
N THR A 369 -9.99 7.18 -31.30
CA THR A 369 -9.82 7.85 -32.60
C THR A 369 -8.43 8.47 -32.79
N TRP A 370 -7.67 8.65 -31.71
CA TRP A 370 -6.29 9.14 -31.75
C TRP A 370 -5.26 8.01 -31.80
N HIS A 371 -5.70 6.75 -31.72
CA HIS A 371 -4.85 5.59 -31.89
C HIS A 371 -4.83 5.13 -33.37
N PRO A 372 -3.68 4.73 -33.93
CA PRO A 372 -2.32 4.83 -33.39
C PRO A 372 -1.63 6.16 -33.76
N GLY A 373 -2.36 7.20 -34.18
CA GLY A 373 -1.73 8.43 -34.69
C GLY A 373 -1.01 9.27 -33.63
N ALA A 374 -1.57 9.36 -32.43
CA ALA A 374 -1.09 10.19 -31.32
C ALA A 374 -0.95 9.42 -30.00
N LEU A 375 -1.73 8.35 -29.82
CA LEU A 375 -1.74 7.54 -28.60
C LEU A 375 -1.39 6.07 -28.87
N ASP A 376 -0.64 5.48 -27.95
CA ASP A 376 -0.35 4.04 -27.91
C ASP A 376 -1.33 3.27 -27.03
N ALA A 377 -1.96 3.92 -26.05
CA ALA A 377 -2.97 3.35 -25.16
C ALA A 377 -3.73 4.42 -24.37
N VAL A 378 -4.73 3.94 -23.61
CA VAL A 378 -5.42 4.68 -22.55
C VAL A 378 -5.26 3.94 -21.23
N GLN A 379 -4.80 4.64 -20.20
CA GLN A 379 -4.70 4.17 -18.83
C GLN A 379 -5.91 4.65 -18.03
N TYR A 380 -6.46 3.76 -17.20
CA TYR A 380 -7.53 4.06 -16.27
C TYR A 380 -7.04 3.92 -14.82
N ASP A 381 -6.89 5.07 -14.15
CA ASP A 381 -6.60 5.17 -12.73
C ASP A 381 -7.88 5.40 -11.93
N VAL A 382 -8.61 4.31 -11.68
CA VAL A 382 -9.96 4.39 -11.15
C VAL A 382 -9.95 4.56 -9.63
N GLU A 383 -9.18 3.78 -8.87
CA GLU A 383 -9.11 3.88 -7.39
C GLU A 383 -10.47 3.83 -6.64
N PRO A 384 -11.32 2.81 -6.83
CA PRO A 384 -12.65 2.74 -6.20
C PRO A 384 -12.61 2.69 -4.66
N TYR A 385 -11.47 2.36 -4.07
CA TYR A 385 -11.26 2.37 -2.61
C TYR A 385 -11.24 3.77 -2.00
N LEU A 386 -11.24 4.83 -2.82
CA LEU A 386 -11.45 6.21 -2.38
C LEU A 386 -12.94 6.55 -2.21
N LEU A 387 -13.87 5.73 -2.71
CA LEU A 387 -15.30 6.01 -2.60
C LEU A 387 -15.82 5.79 -1.16
N PRO A 388 -16.69 6.69 -0.66
CA PRO A 388 -17.33 6.50 0.63
C PRO A 388 -18.21 5.25 0.58
N GLY A 389 -17.97 4.27 1.44
CA GLY A 389 -18.71 3.00 1.44
C GLY A 389 -18.03 1.83 0.72
N PHE A 390 -16.86 2.04 0.09
CA PHE A 390 -16.08 0.95 -0.52
C PHE A 390 -15.90 -0.24 0.42
N ARG A 391 -15.46 0.05 1.66
CA ARG A 391 -15.12 -0.97 2.65
C ARG A 391 -16.32 -1.83 3.04
N LEU A 392 -17.54 -1.29 3.07
CA LEU A 392 -18.71 -2.02 3.55
C LEU A 392 -19.11 -3.16 2.60
N GLN A 393 -18.95 -2.95 1.29
CA GLN A 393 -19.36 -3.89 0.25
C GLN A 393 -18.21 -4.15 -0.73
N SER A 394 -17.00 -4.37 -0.20
CA SER A 394 -15.78 -4.49 -1.00
C SER A 394 -15.94 -5.50 -2.14
N GLY A 395 -16.55 -6.67 -1.91
CA GLY A 395 -16.79 -7.66 -2.95
C GLY A 395 -17.55 -7.11 -4.17
N ARG A 396 -18.64 -6.37 -3.95
CA ARG A 396 -19.43 -5.76 -5.04
C ARG A 396 -18.69 -4.63 -5.75
N TRP A 397 -17.89 -3.86 -5.02
CA TRP A 397 -17.03 -2.84 -5.64
C TRP A 397 -15.96 -3.47 -6.55
N HIS A 398 -15.36 -4.58 -6.12
CA HIS A 398 -14.43 -5.35 -6.96
C HIS A 398 -15.13 -5.96 -8.17
N GLU A 399 -16.36 -6.48 -8.04
CA GLU A 399 -17.18 -6.95 -9.17
C GLU A 399 -17.40 -5.84 -10.20
N ASN A 400 -17.83 -4.66 -9.77
CA ASN A 400 -18.00 -3.48 -10.62
C ASN A 400 -16.68 -3.05 -11.29
N TRP A 401 -15.57 -3.12 -10.55
CA TRP A 401 -14.25 -2.78 -11.06
C TRP A 401 -13.81 -3.77 -12.16
N ALA A 402 -14.00 -5.06 -11.94
CA ALA A 402 -13.75 -6.11 -12.92
C ALA A 402 -14.62 -5.90 -14.17
N GLN A 403 -15.92 -5.67 -14.00
CA GLN A 403 -16.87 -5.44 -15.10
C GLN A 403 -16.46 -4.24 -15.98
N LEU A 404 -16.02 -3.14 -15.38
CA LEU A 404 -15.50 -2.00 -16.13
C LEU A 404 -14.34 -2.43 -17.05
N PHE A 405 -13.33 -3.12 -16.51
CA PHE A 405 -12.17 -3.54 -17.29
C PHE A 405 -12.46 -4.67 -18.28
N GLU A 406 -13.50 -5.47 -18.07
CA GLU A 406 -13.99 -6.42 -19.06
C GLU A 406 -14.68 -5.72 -20.24
N SER A 407 -15.34 -4.59 -19.98
CA SER A 407 -16.13 -3.86 -20.98
C SER A 407 -15.32 -2.94 -21.90
N LEU A 408 -14.14 -2.46 -21.44
CA LEU A 408 -13.32 -1.49 -22.17
C LEU A 408 -12.69 -2.03 -23.47
N PRO A 409 -12.14 -3.25 -23.53
CA PRO A 409 -11.46 -3.73 -24.73
C PRO A 409 -12.44 -4.04 -25.85
N ALA A 410 -12.13 -3.59 -27.06
CA ALA A 410 -12.76 -4.08 -28.28
C ALA A 410 -11.74 -4.09 -29.43
N ALA A 411 -12.02 -4.90 -30.46
CA ALA A 411 -11.27 -4.84 -31.70
C ALA A 411 -11.33 -3.40 -32.25
N ASP A 412 -10.18 -2.89 -32.72
CA ASP A 412 -10.00 -1.54 -33.27
C ASP A 412 -10.00 -0.37 -32.25
N LEU A 413 -10.11 -0.62 -30.94
CA LEU A 413 -9.93 0.40 -29.91
C LEU A 413 -8.49 0.49 -29.41
N ALA A 414 -8.15 1.62 -28.79
CA ALA A 414 -6.85 1.80 -28.18
C ALA A 414 -6.64 0.77 -27.06
N PRO A 415 -5.43 0.19 -26.93
CA PRO A 415 -5.13 -0.71 -25.81
C PRO A 415 -5.37 -0.06 -24.44
N VAL A 416 -5.76 -0.87 -23.47
CA VAL A 416 -6.12 -0.43 -22.11
C VAL A 416 -5.00 -0.75 -21.12
N GLU A 417 -4.71 0.18 -20.21
CA GLU A 417 -3.91 -0.07 -19.01
C GLU A 417 -4.74 0.15 -17.75
N ALA A 418 -4.56 -0.70 -16.75
CA ALA A 418 -5.22 -0.56 -15.45
C ALA A 418 -4.21 -0.09 -14.41
N VAL A 419 -4.55 0.94 -13.63
CA VAL A 419 -3.81 1.25 -12.41
C VAL A 419 -4.43 0.54 -11.21
N VAL A 420 -3.58 -0.06 -10.38
CA VAL A 420 -3.99 -0.76 -9.16
C VAL A 420 -3.03 -0.48 -8.01
N PRO A 421 -3.51 -0.48 -6.76
CA PRO A 421 -2.65 -0.36 -5.60
C PRO A 421 -1.85 -1.64 -5.42
N PHE A 422 -0.62 -1.51 -4.92
CA PHE A 422 0.30 -2.66 -4.74
C PHE A 422 -0.31 -3.79 -3.89
N TRP A 423 -1.19 -3.47 -2.93
CA TRP A 423 -1.79 -4.42 -2.00
C TRP A 423 -2.93 -5.25 -2.60
N LEU A 424 -3.45 -4.90 -3.79
CA LEU A 424 -4.60 -5.58 -4.39
C LEU A 424 -4.33 -7.08 -4.61
N LEU A 425 -3.08 -7.43 -4.92
CA LEU A 425 -2.62 -8.81 -5.13
C LEU A 425 -2.87 -9.74 -3.93
N HIS A 426 -2.95 -9.17 -2.73
CA HIS A 426 -3.14 -9.92 -1.48
C HIS A 426 -4.59 -9.94 -0.97
N GLN A 427 -5.51 -9.22 -1.64
CA GLN A 427 -6.93 -9.29 -1.32
C GLN A 427 -7.59 -10.42 -2.11
N GLU A 428 -8.39 -11.25 -1.44
CA GLU A 428 -9.05 -12.39 -2.08
C GLU A 428 -10.01 -11.93 -3.18
N GLU A 429 -10.79 -10.88 -2.92
CA GLU A 429 -11.66 -10.25 -3.89
C GLU A 429 -10.87 -9.53 -5.00
N GLY A 430 -9.71 -8.97 -4.66
CA GLY A 430 -8.80 -8.33 -5.61
C GLY A 430 -8.22 -9.29 -6.64
N LYS A 431 -7.99 -10.56 -6.30
CA LYS A 431 -7.49 -11.58 -7.24
C LYS A 431 -8.40 -11.75 -8.46
N LYS A 432 -9.73 -11.72 -8.26
CA LYS A 432 -10.71 -11.83 -9.36
C LYS A 432 -10.61 -10.64 -10.32
N VAL A 433 -10.45 -9.43 -9.77
CA VAL A 433 -10.24 -8.22 -10.58
C VAL A 433 -8.96 -8.35 -11.40
N LEU A 434 -7.88 -8.82 -10.79
CA LEU A 434 -6.60 -9.02 -11.48
C LEU A 434 -6.67 -10.10 -12.56
N GLU A 435 -7.43 -11.18 -12.35
CA GLU A 435 -7.67 -12.18 -13.40
C GLU A 435 -8.36 -11.59 -14.63
N VAL A 436 -9.37 -10.74 -14.42
CA VAL A 436 -10.02 -10.01 -15.52
C VAL A 436 -9.03 -9.07 -16.21
N MET A 437 -8.31 -8.24 -15.43
CA MET A 437 -7.32 -7.31 -15.97
C MET A 437 -6.20 -8.02 -16.77
N ALA A 438 -5.77 -9.21 -16.36
CA ALA A 438 -4.79 -9.99 -17.11
C ALA A 438 -5.27 -10.33 -18.53
N GLY A 439 -6.56 -10.63 -18.68
CA GLY A 439 -7.19 -10.93 -19.97
C GLY A 439 -7.59 -9.69 -20.78
N SER A 440 -7.86 -8.56 -20.11
CA SER A 440 -8.48 -7.39 -20.73
C SER A 440 -7.55 -6.20 -20.94
N THR A 441 -6.41 -6.13 -20.25
CA THR A 441 -5.47 -5.01 -20.36
C THR A 441 -4.24 -5.39 -21.16
N ARG A 442 -3.54 -4.42 -21.75
CA ARG A 442 -2.21 -4.65 -22.32
C ARG A 442 -1.12 -4.69 -21.26
N ARG A 443 -1.30 -3.95 -20.16
CA ARG A 443 -0.35 -3.77 -19.05
C ARG A 443 -1.10 -3.36 -17.78
N VAL A 444 -0.61 -3.81 -16.63
CA VAL A 444 -1.08 -3.36 -15.32
C VAL A 444 -0.04 -2.43 -14.71
N VAL A 445 -0.44 -1.24 -14.30
CA VAL A 445 0.40 -0.27 -13.61
C VAL A 445 0.14 -0.41 -12.12
N THR A 446 1.15 -0.78 -11.35
CA THR A 446 1.02 -0.86 -9.89
C THR A 446 1.63 0.37 -9.23
N MET A 447 0.86 1.00 -8.35
CA MET A 447 1.34 2.06 -7.46
C MET A 447 2.26 1.47 -6.39
N ASN A 448 3.51 1.16 -6.75
CA ASN A 448 4.52 0.60 -5.85
C ASN A 448 5.12 1.70 -4.94
N TYR A 449 4.26 2.49 -4.31
CA TYR A 449 4.60 3.69 -3.56
C TYR A 449 5.23 3.32 -2.22
N ARG A 450 6.54 3.07 -2.28
CA ARG A 450 7.41 2.73 -1.16
C ARG A 450 8.72 3.45 -1.30
N SER A 451 9.13 4.11 -0.23
CA SER A 451 10.46 4.74 -0.14
C SER A 451 11.50 3.83 0.53
N ASP A 452 11.04 2.83 1.29
CA ASP A 452 11.90 1.79 1.83
C ASP A 452 12.34 0.82 0.73
N PRO A 453 13.66 0.63 0.51
CA PRO A 453 14.19 -0.26 -0.52
C PRO A 453 13.69 -1.70 -0.45
N VAL A 454 13.62 -2.28 0.75
CA VAL A 454 13.25 -3.69 0.94
C VAL A 454 11.77 -3.87 0.66
N GLU A 455 10.91 -3.00 1.18
CA GLU A 455 9.47 -3.03 0.89
C GLU A 455 9.20 -2.82 -0.61
N ALA A 456 9.84 -1.83 -1.24
CA ALA A 456 9.67 -1.54 -2.67
C ALA A 456 10.07 -2.72 -3.56
N ALA A 457 11.21 -3.36 -3.26
CA ALA A 457 11.67 -4.54 -3.98
C ALA A 457 10.79 -5.76 -3.71
N ALA A 458 10.36 -6.00 -2.47
CA ALA A 458 9.48 -7.12 -2.13
C ALA A 458 8.14 -7.06 -2.88
N TRP A 459 7.50 -5.89 -2.88
CA TRP A 459 6.27 -5.69 -3.65
C TRP A 459 6.54 -5.74 -5.16
N GLY A 460 7.66 -5.19 -5.62
CA GLY A 460 8.11 -5.34 -7.00
C GLY A 460 8.20 -6.81 -7.42
N VAL A 461 8.87 -7.66 -6.64
CA VAL A 461 8.95 -9.11 -6.91
C VAL A 461 7.56 -9.74 -6.97
N ALA A 462 6.67 -9.42 -6.03
CA ALA A 462 5.32 -9.99 -6.00
C ALA A 462 4.54 -9.69 -7.30
N TRP A 463 4.63 -8.45 -7.80
CA TRP A 463 4.01 -8.07 -9.07
C TRP A 463 4.70 -8.66 -10.30
N LEU A 464 6.01 -8.88 -10.25
CA LEU A 464 6.74 -9.55 -11.33
C LEU A 464 6.42 -11.05 -11.41
N GLU A 465 6.18 -11.71 -10.28
CA GLU A 465 5.64 -13.07 -10.28
C GLU A 465 4.22 -13.12 -10.85
N TRP A 466 3.38 -12.14 -10.51
CA TRP A 466 2.05 -12.00 -11.11
C TRP A 466 2.16 -11.81 -12.64
N SER A 467 3.07 -10.94 -13.10
CA SER A 467 3.37 -10.72 -14.52
C SER A 467 3.74 -12.02 -15.23
N ALA A 468 4.67 -12.79 -14.64
CA ALA A 468 5.09 -14.08 -15.18
C ALA A 468 3.93 -15.09 -15.25
N LYS A 469 3.14 -15.21 -14.17
CA LYS A 469 2.01 -16.15 -14.10
C LYS A 469 0.95 -15.82 -15.16
N HIS A 470 0.65 -14.54 -15.35
CA HIS A 470 -0.45 -14.08 -16.21
C HIS A 470 0.00 -13.68 -17.62
N GLN A 471 1.30 -13.77 -17.93
CA GLN A 471 1.90 -13.33 -19.20
C GLN A 471 1.48 -11.89 -19.57
N ARG A 472 1.43 -11.02 -18.56
CA ARG A 472 0.95 -9.65 -18.67
C ARG A 472 1.99 -8.68 -18.12
N PRO A 473 2.52 -7.74 -18.92
CA PRO A 473 3.51 -6.78 -18.44
C PRO A 473 2.97 -5.95 -17.28
N VAL A 474 3.86 -5.59 -16.37
CA VAL A 474 3.57 -4.70 -15.25
C VAL A 474 4.43 -3.44 -15.32
N SER A 475 3.89 -2.29 -14.94
CA SER A 475 4.70 -1.12 -14.64
C SER A 475 4.79 -0.94 -13.12
N LEU A 476 5.98 -0.65 -12.60
CA LEU A 476 6.19 -0.36 -11.18
C LEU A 476 6.34 1.15 -11.01
N ALA A 477 5.32 1.80 -10.43
CA ALA A 477 5.34 3.24 -10.21
C ALA A 477 6.04 3.62 -8.90
N ILE A 478 6.87 4.67 -8.96
CA ILE A 478 7.66 5.23 -7.86
C ILE A 478 7.13 6.64 -7.59
N GLU A 479 6.60 6.85 -6.39
CA GLU A 479 6.03 8.13 -5.97
C GLU A 479 7.13 9.19 -5.75
N CYS A 480 7.15 10.24 -6.58
CA CYS A 480 8.05 11.39 -6.43
C CYS A 480 7.27 12.68 -6.06
N GLY A 481 5.94 12.63 -6.10
CA GLY A 481 5.01 13.67 -5.71
C GLY A 481 4.74 13.71 -4.20
N PRO A 482 4.15 14.79 -3.69
CA PRO A 482 3.98 15.00 -2.25
C PRO A 482 2.94 14.04 -1.64
N ILE A 483 3.31 13.42 -0.52
CA ILE A 483 2.39 12.64 0.33
C ILE A 483 2.46 13.18 1.75
N SER A 484 1.30 13.54 2.32
CA SER A 484 1.19 14.05 3.68
C SER A 484 1.38 12.96 4.72
N ASP A 485 1.90 13.35 5.89
CA ASP A 485 1.89 12.51 7.08
C ASP A 485 0.45 12.09 7.45
N SER A 486 0.31 10.88 7.97
CA SER A 486 -0.96 10.38 8.49
C SER A 486 -0.83 10.02 9.97
N ARG A 487 -1.92 10.18 10.74
CA ARG A 487 -1.94 9.75 12.15
C ARG A 487 -2.58 8.38 12.26
N SER A 488 -1.96 7.53 13.07
CA SER A 488 -2.43 6.19 13.40
C SER A 488 -2.64 6.08 14.91
N PHE A 489 -3.80 5.57 15.29
CA PHE A 489 -4.25 5.42 16.66
C PHE A 489 -4.48 3.94 16.94
N THR A 490 -3.88 3.42 18.01
CA THR A 490 -4.11 2.06 18.48
C THR A 490 -5.12 2.10 19.62
N PHE A 491 -6.22 1.39 19.47
CA PHE A 491 -7.27 1.23 20.47
C PHE A 491 -7.30 -0.21 20.97
N ARG A 492 -7.38 -0.41 22.29
CA ARG A 492 -7.51 -1.73 22.93
C ARG A 492 -8.81 -1.80 23.72
N LYS A 493 -9.33 -3.01 23.89
CA LYS A 493 -10.53 -3.26 24.69
C LYS A 493 -10.34 -2.75 26.12
N ALA A 494 -11.36 -2.03 26.61
CA ALA A 494 -11.41 -1.47 27.96
C ALA A 494 -12.84 -1.48 28.50
N GLU A 495 -13.01 -1.26 29.80
CA GLU A 495 -14.34 -1.10 30.41
C GLU A 495 -15.05 0.18 29.93
N ALA A 496 -14.27 1.24 29.67
CA ALA A 496 -14.70 2.47 29.07
C ALA A 496 -13.64 2.99 28.09
N GLY A 497 -14.08 3.71 27.06
CA GLY A 497 -13.19 4.31 26.07
C GLY A 497 -13.95 5.12 25.03
N ARG A 498 -13.22 5.96 24.29
CA ARG A 498 -13.80 6.86 23.28
C ARG A 498 -14.25 6.17 22.00
N LEU A 499 -13.72 5.00 21.68
CA LEU A 499 -14.10 4.26 20.47
C LEU A 499 -14.99 3.10 20.85
N TRP A 500 -16.14 2.96 20.20
CA TRP A 500 -17.08 1.87 20.44
C TRP A 500 -17.30 1.10 19.14
N ILE A 501 -17.25 -0.22 19.22
CA ILE A 501 -17.47 -1.12 18.09
C ILE A 501 -18.61 -2.04 18.41
N CYS A 502 -19.58 -2.16 17.51
CA CYS A 502 -20.76 -2.99 17.72
C CYS A 502 -21.21 -3.68 16.42
N PRO A 503 -21.46 -5.01 16.44
CA PRO A 503 -22.11 -5.66 15.31
C PRO A 503 -23.53 -5.11 15.12
N TRP A 504 -23.90 -4.80 13.88
CA TRP A 504 -25.22 -4.32 13.51
C TRP A 504 -25.81 -5.25 12.44
N PRO A 505 -26.66 -6.21 12.84
CA PRO A 505 -27.23 -7.21 11.92
C PRO A 505 -27.85 -6.59 10.67
N GLY A 506 -27.46 -7.10 9.50
CA GLY A 506 -27.92 -6.60 8.19
C GLY A 506 -27.20 -5.33 7.70
N GLN A 507 -26.44 -4.63 8.55
CA GLN A 507 -25.71 -3.40 8.20
C GLN A 507 -24.18 -3.53 8.32
N GLY A 508 -23.67 -4.56 9.02
CA GLY A 508 -22.23 -4.82 9.19
C GLY A 508 -21.75 -4.54 10.62
N THR A 509 -20.67 -3.78 10.76
CA THR A 509 -20.08 -3.36 12.04
C THR A 509 -20.14 -1.84 12.17
N ALA A 510 -20.84 -1.33 13.18
CA ALA A 510 -20.77 0.08 13.54
C ALA A 510 -19.50 0.36 14.33
N VAL A 511 -18.78 1.41 13.92
CA VAL A 511 -17.65 1.97 14.66
C VAL A 511 -18.02 3.42 14.97
N VAL A 512 -18.03 3.78 16.24
CA VAL A 512 -18.47 5.09 16.72
C VAL A 512 -17.39 5.69 17.61
N LEU A 513 -16.92 6.88 17.26
CA LEU A 513 -16.04 7.67 18.08
C LEU A 513 -16.86 8.70 18.86
N PHE A 514 -16.64 8.75 20.16
CA PHE A 514 -17.26 9.69 21.07
C PHE A 514 -16.29 10.80 21.48
N GLU A 515 -16.84 11.96 21.83
CA GLU A 515 -16.07 13.07 22.42
C GLU A 515 -15.49 12.70 23.79
N ASN A 516 -16.22 11.89 24.57
CA ASN A 516 -15.84 11.41 25.89
C ASN A 516 -15.88 9.87 25.95
N ASP A 517 -15.28 9.28 26.98
CA ASP A 517 -15.34 7.83 27.20
C ASP A 517 -16.77 7.35 27.42
N VAL A 518 -17.13 6.26 26.74
CA VAL A 518 -18.39 5.53 26.95
C VAL A 518 -18.11 4.15 27.53
N ARG A 519 -19.02 3.64 28.35
CA ARG A 519 -18.90 2.29 28.90
C ARG A 519 -19.23 1.23 27.85
N ALA A 520 -18.57 0.08 27.95
CA ALA A 520 -18.93 -1.08 27.16
C ALA A 520 -20.39 -1.51 27.45
N SER A 521 -21.09 -1.98 26.42
CA SER A 521 -22.48 -2.43 26.48
C SER A 521 -22.66 -3.63 25.58
N THR A 522 -23.30 -4.72 26.00
CA THR A 522 -23.46 -5.88 25.10
C THR A 522 -24.49 -5.56 24.01
N PRO A 523 -24.22 -5.82 22.72
CA PRO A 523 -23.09 -6.58 22.16
C PRO A 523 -21.86 -5.74 21.74
N GLY A 524 -21.88 -4.43 21.96
CA GLY A 524 -20.75 -3.53 21.68
C GLY A 524 -19.58 -3.64 22.67
N VAL A 525 -18.44 -3.11 22.23
CA VAL A 525 -17.20 -3.09 23.01
C VAL A 525 -16.64 -1.68 22.99
N ALA A 526 -16.34 -1.14 24.17
CA ALA A 526 -15.59 0.09 24.30
C ALA A 526 -14.08 -0.17 24.21
N LEU A 527 -13.39 0.70 23.49
CA LEU A 527 -11.96 0.63 23.26
C LEU A 527 -11.32 1.97 23.68
N ALA A 528 -10.29 1.88 24.52
CA ALA A 528 -9.49 3.03 24.95
C ALA A 528 -8.28 3.21 24.02
N GLN A 529 -7.92 4.47 23.75
CA GLN A 529 -6.72 4.80 22.98
C GLN A 529 -5.49 4.46 23.82
N MET A 530 -4.64 3.60 23.29
CA MET A 530 -3.38 3.19 23.95
C MET A 530 -2.17 3.93 23.40
N ARG A 531 -2.19 4.24 22.10
CA ARG A 531 -1.04 4.82 21.40
C ARG A 531 -1.50 5.67 20.24
N GLU A 532 -0.79 6.77 20.01
CA GLU A 532 -0.84 7.58 18.79
C GLU A 532 0.54 7.59 18.15
N VAL A 533 0.59 7.47 16.83
CA VAL A 533 1.82 7.52 16.03
C VAL A 533 1.55 8.36 14.78
N VAL A 534 2.49 9.25 14.46
CA VAL A 534 2.54 9.88 13.15
C VAL A 534 3.29 8.94 12.20
N VAL A 535 2.61 8.48 11.16
CA VAL A 535 3.19 7.73 10.05
C VAL A 535 3.64 8.75 9.01
N PRO A 536 4.96 8.95 8.84
CA PRO A 536 5.45 10.00 7.95
C PRO A 536 5.16 9.64 6.50
N GLY A 537 4.73 10.63 5.71
CA GLY A 537 4.45 10.47 4.28
C GLY A 537 5.68 10.03 3.49
N SER A 538 6.88 10.36 4.01
CA SER A 538 8.17 9.92 3.49
C SER A 538 8.39 8.40 3.51
N ARG A 539 7.49 7.58 4.08
CA ARG A 539 7.47 6.12 3.91
C ARG A 539 6.88 5.67 2.56
N THR A 540 6.10 6.54 1.93
CA THR A 540 5.35 6.28 0.69
C THR A 540 5.95 7.03 -0.49
N THR A 541 6.46 8.25 -0.26
CA THR A 541 7.03 9.10 -1.31
C THR A 541 8.52 9.33 -1.15
N LEU A 542 9.21 9.55 -2.28
CA LEU A 542 10.56 10.07 -2.37
C LEU A 542 10.62 11.59 -2.57
N LYS A 543 9.48 12.28 -2.43
CA LYS A 543 9.44 13.74 -2.43
C LYS A 543 10.41 14.32 -1.41
N ASP A 544 11.13 15.36 -1.82
CA ASP A 544 12.16 16.08 -1.04
C ASP A 544 13.38 15.21 -0.63
N GLN A 545 13.46 13.96 -1.10
CA GLN A 545 14.69 13.17 -1.00
C GLN A 545 15.72 13.66 -2.04
N PRO A 546 17.03 13.51 -1.77
CA PRO A 546 18.05 13.80 -2.76
C PRO A 546 17.82 12.98 -4.05
N PRO A 547 18.04 13.54 -5.25
CA PRO A 547 17.89 12.81 -6.52
C PRO A 547 18.67 11.49 -6.58
N GLU A 548 19.79 11.40 -5.86
CA GLU A 548 20.60 10.18 -5.69
C GLU A 548 19.77 9.04 -5.10
N LYS A 549 18.87 9.32 -4.15
CA LYS A 549 18.02 8.31 -3.51
C LYS A 549 16.99 7.73 -4.48
N ILE A 550 16.44 8.56 -5.36
CA ILE A 550 15.51 8.12 -6.42
C ILE A 550 16.26 7.30 -7.46
N SER A 551 17.45 7.75 -7.87
CA SER A 551 18.35 7.03 -8.76
C SER A 551 18.71 5.64 -8.22
N GLN A 552 19.00 5.53 -6.93
CA GLN A 552 19.23 4.26 -6.22
C GLN A 552 17.98 3.37 -6.20
N MET A 553 16.80 3.94 -5.96
CA MET A 553 15.54 3.17 -6.01
C MET A 553 15.27 2.61 -7.41
N VAL A 554 15.52 3.40 -8.45
CA VAL A 554 15.45 2.93 -9.85
C VAL A 554 16.43 1.76 -10.05
N GLU A 555 17.70 1.90 -9.66
CA GLU A 555 18.71 0.83 -9.79
C GLU A 555 18.33 -0.46 -9.08
N LEU A 556 17.76 -0.32 -7.89
CA LEU A 556 17.28 -1.42 -7.09
C LEU A 556 16.17 -2.19 -7.80
N LEU A 557 15.16 -1.49 -8.32
CA LEU A 557 14.05 -2.12 -9.02
C LEU A 557 14.47 -2.69 -10.38
N GLU A 558 15.41 -2.05 -11.08
CA GLU A 558 16.06 -2.63 -12.27
C GLU A 558 16.79 -3.94 -11.91
N GLY A 559 17.53 -3.96 -10.80
CA GLY A 559 18.22 -5.15 -10.29
C GLY A 559 17.26 -6.28 -9.94
N THR A 560 16.19 -5.92 -9.22
CA THR A 560 15.11 -6.84 -8.85
C THR A 560 14.49 -7.48 -10.10
N ALA A 561 14.15 -6.67 -11.11
CA ALA A 561 13.54 -7.15 -12.35
C ALA A 561 14.49 -7.98 -13.22
N ARG A 562 15.80 -7.71 -13.18
CA ARG A 562 16.81 -8.57 -13.81
C ARG A 562 16.85 -9.95 -13.16
N GLN A 563 16.86 -10.00 -11.84
CA GLN A 563 16.98 -11.25 -11.07
C GLN A 563 15.74 -12.14 -11.22
N THR A 564 14.57 -11.59 -11.53
CA THR A 564 13.36 -12.40 -11.82
C THR A 564 13.39 -13.11 -13.17
N ARG A 565 14.35 -12.79 -14.05
CA ARG A 565 14.56 -13.43 -15.37
C ARG A 565 13.31 -13.47 -16.24
N LEU A 566 12.52 -12.40 -16.22
CA LEU A 566 11.35 -12.30 -17.08
C LEU A 566 11.75 -12.23 -18.57
N PRO A 567 10.94 -12.83 -19.47
CA PRO A 567 11.05 -12.57 -20.90
C PRO A 567 11.01 -11.07 -21.21
N GLU A 568 11.66 -10.64 -22.30
CA GLU A 568 11.74 -9.22 -22.69
C GLU A 568 10.35 -8.55 -22.73
N ALA A 569 9.35 -9.23 -23.30
CA ALA A 569 7.98 -8.75 -23.38
C ALA A 569 7.33 -8.47 -22.01
N LEU A 570 7.81 -9.10 -20.93
CA LEU A 570 7.26 -8.96 -19.57
C LEU A 570 8.15 -8.11 -18.65
N ARG A 571 9.27 -7.57 -19.15
CA ARG A 571 10.14 -6.69 -18.36
C ARG A 571 9.36 -5.44 -17.94
N PRO A 572 9.42 -5.05 -16.66
CA PRO A 572 8.60 -3.95 -16.20
C PRO A 572 9.06 -2.62 -16.78
N THR A 573 8.10 -1.71 -16.93
CA THR A 573 8.40 -0.29 -17.06
C THR A 573 8.50 0.29 -15.65
N LEU A 574 9.58 1.01 -15.34
CA LEU A 574 9.67 1.78 -14.10
C LEU A 574 9.09 3.16 -14.39
N LEU A 575 8.08 3.58 -13.63
CA LEU A 575 7.39 4.85 -13.85
C LEU A 575 7.68 5.79 -12.70
N LEU A 576 8.21 6.97 -13.00
CA LEU A 576 8.35 8.05 -12.03
C LEU A 576 7.03 8.83 -12.00
N HIS A 577 6.33 8.79 -10.88
CA HIS A 577 5.10 9.57 -10.69
C HIS A 577 5.47 10.99 -10.25
N GLU A 578 5.16 11.97 -11.09
CA GLU A 578 5.43 13.40 -10.89
C GLU A 578 6.89 13.74 -10.47
N PRO A 579 7.93 13.29 -11.21
CA PRO A 579 9.31 13.66 -10.90
C PRO A 579 9.54 15.16 -11.11
N ASP A 580 10.30 15.79 -10.21
CA ASP A 580 10.73 17.17 -10.43
C ASP A 580 11.90 17.26 -11.43
N GLU A 581 12.18 18.48 -11.89
CA GLU A 581 13.26 18.73 -12.87
C GLU A 581 14.64 18.32 -12.36
N ALA A 582 14.91 18.44 -11.05
CA ALA A 582 16.21 18.08 -10.48
C ALA A 582 16.47 16.58 -10.55
N VAL A 583 15.42 15.76 -10.38
CA VAL A 583 15.46 14.31 -10.59
C VAL A 583 15.77 13.99 -12.05
N LEU A 584 15.06 14.61 -13.00
CA LEU A 584 15.26 14.39 -14.44
C LEU A 584 16.67 14.80 -14.88
N GLU A 585 17.20 15.92 -14.37
CA GLU A 585 18.57 16.36 -14.63
C GLU A 585 19.62 15.40 -14.05
N HIS A 586 19.41 14.88 -12.84
CA HIS A 586 20.30 13.89 -12.25
C HIS A 586 20.34 12.61 -13.09
N LEU A 587 19.17 12.09 -13.47
CA LEU A 587 19.07 10.91 -14.34
C LEU A 587 19.71 11.15 -15.71
N SER A 588 19.57 12.36 -16.27
CA SER A 588 20.22 12.74 -17.52
C SER A 588 21.75 12.66 -17.45
N ARG A 589 22.35 13.15 -16.36
CA ARG A 589 23.81 13.08 -16.16
C ARG A 589 24.28 11.64 -16.03
N ARG A 590 23.52 10.80 -15.33
CA ARG A 590 23.81 9.37 -15.16
C ARG A 590 23.67 8.59 -16.47
N ALA A 591 22.66 8.90 -17.28
CA ALA A 591 22.50 8.30 -18.60
C ALA A 591 23.69 8.59 -19.51
N ALA A 592 24.26 9.81 -19.43
CA ALA A 592 25.43 10.21 -20.22
C ALA A 592 26.75 9.55 -19.79
N SER A 593 26.83 9.00 -18.57
CA SER A 593 28.02 8.31 -18.05
C SER A 593 28.01 6.80 -18.29
N ARG A 594 26.89 6.24 -18.77
CA ARG A 594 26.73 4.82 -19.12
C ARG A 594 27.01 4.62 -20.60
#